data_AF-A0A5B7AMD6-F1
#
_entry.id   AF-A0A5B7AMD6-F1
#
_cell.length_a   1.000
_cell.length_b   1.000
_cell.length_c   1.000
_cell.angle_alpha   90.00
_cell.angle_beta   90.00
_cell.angle_gamma   90.00
#
_symmetry.space_group_name_H-M   'P 1'
#
loop_
_entity.id
_entity.type
_entity.pdbx_description
1 polymer ?
#
loop_
_entity_poly.entity_id
_entity_poly.type
_entity_poly.pdbx_seq_one_letter_code
_entity_poly.pdbx_strand_id
1 'polypeptide(L)'
;MPVAGGAFSYIRVTFGEFAAFLTAANLIIDYVLSNAAVARSFTAYLGTAIGLSTETKWRVTISVLPKGFNEIDIVALAVVLILTLIICYSTRESSVLNMVLTAVHILFIVFVIVVGFWGGEWKNFTEPSDPNHPGGFFPFGASGVFNGAAMVYLSYIGYD
;
A
#
# COMPACT_ATOMS: atom_id res chain seq x y z
N MET A 1 4.53 24.02 -21.12
CA MET A 1 5.86 24.53 -20.69
C MET A 1 6.79 23.32 -20.54
N PRO A 2 7.91 23.19 -21.28
CA PRO A 2 8.81 22.05 -21.17
C PRO A 2 9.99 22.41 -20.27
N VAL A 3 9.70 22.62 -18.99
CA VAL A 3 10.72 22.71 -17.93
C VAL A 3 10.31 21.67 -16.90
N ALA A 4 11.26 20.91 -16.34
CA ALA A 4 10.99 19.89 -15.34
C ALA A 4 10.22 20.50 -14.15
N GLY A 5 8.89 20.45 -14.23
CA GLY A 5 7.98 21.10 -13.30
C GLY A 5 7.16 19.99 -12.65
N GLY A 6 7.49 19.68 -11.41
CA GLY A 6 6.71 18.74 -10.61
C GLY A 6 5.27 19.24 -10.41
N ALA A 7 4.42 18.39 -9.85
CA ALA A 7 3.00 18.69 -9.59
C ALA A 7 2.78 20.09 -8.96
N PHE A 8 3.66 20.50 -8.04
CA PHE A 8 3.62 21.84 -7.43
C PHE A 8 3.76 22.98 -8.44
N SER A 9 4.74 22.92 -9.35
CA SER A 9 4.97 23.97 -10.34
C SER A 9 3.79 24.12 -11.31
N TYR A 10 3.20 22.99 -11.71
CA TYR A 10 2.04 22.98 -12.59
C TYR A 10 0.81 23.60 -11.92
N ILE A 11 0.50 23.18 -10.68
CA ILE A 11 -0.66 23.69 -9.93
C ILE A 11 -0.48 25.17 -9.59
N ARG A 12 0.75 25.60 -9.25
CA ARG A 12 1.03 27.01 -8.96
C ARG A 12 0.73 27.91 -10.14
N VAL A 13 1.13 27.50 -11.35
CA VAL A 13 0.88 28.27 -12.58
C VAL A 13 -0.60 28.29 -12.95
N THR A 14 -1.32 27.19 -12.72
CA THR A 14 -2.70 27.03 -13.18
C THR A 14 -3.75 27.57 -12.19
N PHE A 15 -3.54 27.34 -10.89
CA PHE A 15 -4.52 27.61 -9.83
C PHE A 15 -4.01 28.58 -8.74
N GLY A 16 -2.76 29.03 -8.84
CA GLY A 16 -2.16 29.97 -7.90
C GLY A 16 -1.44 29.29 -6.72
N GLU A 17 -0.79 30.13 -5.90
CA GLU A 17 0.16 29.68 -4.87
C GLU A 17 -0.51 28.99 -3.69
N PHE A 18 -1.69 29.46 -3.27
CA PHE A 18 -2.43 28.83 -2.16
C PHE A 18 -2.90 27.42 -2.50
N ALA A 19 -3.43 27.22 -3.72
CA ALA A 19 -3.83 25.89 -4.19
C ALA A 19 -2.62 24.95 -4.28
N ALA A 20 -1.50 25.42 -4.82
CA ALA A 20 -0.28 24.64 -4.91
C ALA A 20 0.27 24.22 -3.54
N PHE A 21 0.23 25.13 -2.55
CA PHE A 21 0.63 24.84 -1.18
C PHE A 21 -0.25 23.76 -0.55
N LEU A 22 -1.57 23.87 -0.67
CA LEU A 22 -2.50 22.86 -0.15
C LEU A 22 -2.27 21.49 -0.78
N THR A 23 -2.10 21.44 -2.11
CA THR A 23 -1.85 20.16 -2.78
C THR A 23 -0.52 19.55 -2.36
N ALA A 24 0.56 20.33 -2.28
CA ALA A 24 1.85 19.81 -1.83
C ALA A 24 1.81 19.32 -0.37
N ALA A 25 1.12 20.04 0.52
CA ALA A 25 0.95 19.62 1.90
C ALA A 25 0.16 18.30 1.97
N ASN A 26 -0.92 18.17 1.21
CA ASN A 26 -1.70 16.92 1.13
C ASN A 26 -0.86 15.76 0.60
N LEU A 27 -0.06 16.02 -0.44
CA LEU A 27 0.78 15.01 -1.07
C LEU A 27 1.84 14.46 -0.09
N ILE A 28 2.49 15.33 0.67
CA ILE A 28 3.46 14.91 1.69
C ILE A 28 2.80 14.03 2.75
N ILE A 29 1.61 14.40 3.22
CA ILE A 29 0.87 13.61 4.22
C ILE A 29 0.50 12.24 3.66
N ASP A 30 0.04 12.19 2.41
CA ASP A 30 -0.38 10.95 1.76
C ASP A 30 0.78 9.97 1.59
N TYR A 31 1.95 10.46 1.14
CA TYR A 31 3.16 9.64 1.04
C TYR A 31 3.65 9.12 2.40
N VAL A 32 3.60 9.94 3.45
CA VAL A 32 3.98 9.53 4.80
C VAL A 32 3.04 8.44 5.33
N LEU A 33 1.72 8.63 5.16
CA LEU A 33 0.72 7.66 5.60
C LEU A 33 0.83 6.35 4.83
N SER A 34 1.00 6.42 3.51
CA SER A 34 1.16 5.24 2.65
C SER A 34 2.40 4.43 3.02
N ASN A 35 3.56 5.09 3.17
CA ASN A 35 4.80 4.42 3.59
C ASN A 35 4.64 3.75 4.97
N ALA A 36 3.98 4.41 5.92
CA ALA A 36 3.71 3.83 7.24
C ALA A 36 2.77 2.61 7.16
N ALA A 37 1.73 2.67 6.34
CA ALA A 37 0.78 1.58 6.12
C ALA A 37 1.46 0.35 5.47
N VAL A 38 2.31 0.57 4.46
CA VAL A 38 3.08 -0.49 3.79
C VAL A 38 4.08 -1.12 4.74
N ALA A 39 4.82 -0.33 5.52
CA ALA A 39 5.77 -0.85 6.50
C ALA A 39 5.09 -1.71 7.58
N ARG A 40 3.92 -1.29 8.09
CA ARG A 40 3.11 -2.10 9.02
C ARG A 40 2.60 -3.40 8.38
N SER A 41 2.17 -3.33 7.13
CA SER A 41 1.71 -4.51 6.39
C SER A 41 2.86 -5.50 6.16
N PHE A 42 4.08 -5.01 5.92
CA PHE A 42 5.27 -5.84 5.78
C PHE A 42 5.55 -6.64 7.05
N THR A 43 5.50 -6.03 8.23
CA THR A 43 5.65 -6.77 9.50
C THR A 43 4.61 -7.88 9.61
N ALA A 44 3.38 -7.60 9.18
CA ALA A 44 2.31 -8.58 9.23
C ALA A 44 2.59 -9.80 8.34
N TYR A 45 2.98 -9.55 7.09
CA TYR A 45 3.37 -10.61 6.14
C TYR A 45 4.61 -11.38 6.59
N LEU A 46 5.61 -10.69 7.13
CA LEU A 46 6.81 -11.33 7.66
C LEU A 46 6.46 -12.28 8.82
N GLY A 47 5.61 -11.84 9.74
CA GLY A 47 5.10 -12.67 10.85
C GLY A 47 4.42 -13.94 10.36
N THR A 48 3.53 -13.82 9.37
CA THR A 48 2.86 -14.97 8.75
C THR A 48 3.86 -15.91 8.04
N ALA A 49 4.85 -15.37 7.33
CA ALA A 49 5.84 -16.17 6.61
C ALA A 49 6.73 -17.02 7.54
N ILE A 50 7.04 -16.53 8.74
CA ILE A 50 7.82 -17.26 9.76
C ILE A 50 6.96 -18.10 10.71
N GLY A 51 5.63 -18.19 10.46
CA GLY A 51 4.70 -18.98 11.26
C GLY A 51 4.44 -18.41 12.66
N LEU A 52 4.71 -17.13 12.89
CA LEU A 52 4.42 -16.45 14.16
C LEU A 52 3.08 -15.72 14.07
N SER A 53 2.24 -15.88 15.11
CA SER A 53 0.99 -15.14 15.20
C SER A 53 1.26 -13.63 15.30
N THR A 54 0.73 -12.92 14.31
CA THR A 54 1.04 -11.53 13.92
C THR A 54 0.68 -10.47 14.97
N GLU A 55 -0.05 -10.85 16.01
CA GLU A 55 -0.78 -9.90 16.86
C GLU A 55 0.03 -9.32 18.03
N THR A 56 1.14 -9.94 18.50
CA THR A 56 1.68 -9.54 19.83
C THR A 56 3.20 -9.60 20.02
N LYS A 57 3.98 -10.36 19.24
CA LYS A 57 5.41 -10.53 19.56
C LYS A 57 6.34 -9.41 19.10
N TRP A 58 5.98 -8.72 18.02
CA TRP A 58 6.83 -7.69 17.40
C TRP A 58 6.38 -6.26 17.73
N ARG A 59 5.31 -6.14 18.52
CA ARG A 59 4.71 -4.88 18.92
C ARG A 59 5.03 -4.58 20.36
N VAL A 60 5.51 -3.38 20.63
CA VAL A 60 5.78 -2.88 21.97
C VAL A 60 4.58 -2.04 22.38
N THR A 61 3.82 -2.52 23.36
CA THR A 61 2.67 -1.80 23.91
C THR A 61 3.14 -0.73 24.89
N ILE A 62 2.92 0.54 24.57
CA ILE A 62 3.19 1.66 25.49
C ILE A 62 1.91 2.01 26.24
N SER A 63 1.88 1.73 27.54
CA SER A 63 0.74 1.94 28.43
C SER A 63 0.28 3.40 28.59
N VAL A 64 1.11 4.36 28.17
CA VAL A 64 0.80 5.81 28.19
C VAL A 64 -0.11 6.22 27.02
N LEU A 65 -0.16 5.43 25.94
CA LEU A 65 -0.92 5.77 24.73
C LEU A 65 -2.35 5.19 24.76
N PRO A 66 -3.32 5.82 24.07
CA PRO A 66 -4.68 5.29 23.94
C PRO A 66 -4.69 3.87 23.36
N LYS A 67 -5.61 3.03 23.87
CA LYS A 67 -5.79 1.65 23.39
C LYS A 67 -6.03 1.65 21.88
N GLY A 68 -5.25 0.86 21.14
CA GLY A 68 -5.27 0.80 19.67
C GLY A 68 -4.20 1.64 18.98
N PHE A 69 -3.64 2.64 19.66
CA PHE A 69 -2.49 3.43 19.19
C PHE A 69 -1.21 3.16 19.99
N ASN A 70 -1.32 2.34 21.03
CA ASN A 70 -0.24 1.98 21.93
C ASN A 70 0.72 0.92 21.37
N GLU A 71 0.40 0.31 20.23
CA GLU A 71 1.18 -0.76 19.60
C GLU A 71 2.24 -0.19 18.65
N ILE A 72 3.48 -0.05 19.13
CA ILE A 72 4.61 0.37 18.31
C ILE A 72 5.24 -0.84 17.63
N ASP A 73 5.31 -0.78 16.30
CA ASP A 73 5.90 -1.83 15.47
C ASP A 73 7.39 -1.53 15.23
N ILE A 74 8.25 -2.29 15.91
CA ILE A 74 9.71 -2.11 15.83
C ILE A 74 10.26 -2.58 14.49
N VAL A 75 9.64 -3.60 13.88
CA VAL A 75 10.07 -4.13 12.58
C VAL A 75 9.76 -3.13 11.47
N ALA A 76 8.55 -2.57 11.48
CA ALA A 76 8.16 -1.52 10.52
C ALA A 76 9.09 -0.30 10.63
N LEU A 77 9.42 0.14 11.85
CA LEU A 77 10.36 1.25 12.06
C LEU A 77 11.75 0.94 11.49
N ALA A 78 12.28 -0.25 11.76
CA ALA A 78 13.59 -0.67 11.25
C ALA A 78 13.62 -0.71 9.72
N VAL A 79 12.57 -1.26 9.09
CA VAL A 79 12.46 -1.32 7.62
C VAL A 79 12.46 0.08 7.01
N VAL A 80 11.65 1.01 7.54
CA VAL A 80 11.60 2.39 7.04
C VAL A 80 12.96 3.08 7.16
N LEU A 81 13.65 2.91 8.29
CA LEU A 81 14.98 3.50 8.50
C LEU A 81 16.03 2.93 7.54
N ILE A 82 16.05 1.61 7.34
CA ILE A 82 16.98 0.95 6.42
C ILE A 82 16.75 1.44 4.99
N LEU A 83 15.50 1.45 4.53
CA LEU A 83 15.17 1.95 3.19
C LEU A 83 15.55 3.43 3.02
N THR A 84 15.27 4.25 4.03
CA THR A 84 15.68 5.67 4.03
C THR A 84 17.19 5.82 3.89
N LEU A 85 17.98 5.05 4.66
CA LEU A 85 19.45 5.08 4.58
C LEU A 85 19.96 4.65 3.20
N ILE A 86 19.38 3.60 2.60
CA ILE A 86 19.73 3.14 1.25
C ILE A 86 19.47 4.24 0.22
N ILE A 87 18.29 4.87 0.29
CA ILE A 87 17.90 5.95 -0.63
C ILE A 87 18.82 7.16 -0.48
N CYS A 88 19.16 7.55 0.76
CA CYS A 88 20.05 8.68 1.03
C CYS A 88 21.49 8.41 0.56
N TYR A 89 21.96 7.16 0.60
CA TYR A 89 23.33 6.82 0.26
C TYR A 89 23.58 6.67 -1.25
N SER A 90 22.66 6.09 -2.01
CA SER A 90 22.86 5.87 -3.45
C SER A 90 21.57 5.86 -4.27
N THR A 91 21.41 6.87 -5.12
CA THR A 91 20.31 6.97 -6.09
C THR A 91 20.45 5.99 -7.26
N ARG A 92 21.70 5.64 -7.64
CA ARG A 92 21.96 4.69 -8.74
C ARG A 92 21.65 3.25 -8.35
N GLU A 93 22.05 2.83 -7.15
CA GLU A 93 21.72 1.48 -6.66
C GLU A 93 20.22 1.35 -6.36
N SER A 94 19.60 2.43 -5.87
CA SER A 94 18.15 2.49 -5.65
C SER A 94 17.34 2.25 -6.94
N SER A 95 17.77 2.81 -8.08
CA SER A 95 17.03 2.63 -9.34
C SER A 95 17.11 1.20 -9.89
N VAL A 96 18.24 0.51 -9.72
CA VAL A 96 18.38 -0.91 -10.09
C VAL A 96 17.52 -1.79 -9.20
N LEU A 97 17.55 -1.58 -7.87
CA LEU A 97 16.70 -2.30 -6.93
C LEU A 97 15.22 -2.10 -7.27
N ASN A 98 14.79 -0.87 -7.54
CA ASN A 98 13.42 -0.58 -7.94
C ASN A 98 13.04 -1.32 -9.24
N MET A 99 13.91 -1.28 -10.26
CA MET A 99 13.66 -1.99 -11.53
C MET A 99 13.48 -3.50 -11.33
N VAL A 100 14.34 -4.13 -10.51
CA VAL A 100 14.24 -5.55 -10.19
C VAL A 100 12.94 -5.86 -9.44
N LEU A 101 12.61 -5.06 -8.42
CA LEU A 101 11.36 -5.22 -7.64
C LEU A 101 10.11 -5.06 -8.52
N THR A 102 10.12 -4.10 -9.45
CA THR A 102 9.04 -3.92 -10.43
C THR A 102 8.92 -5.14 -11.36
N ALA A 103 10.05 -5.66 -11.87
CA ALA A 103 10.04 -6.85 -12.72
C ALA A 103 9.47 -8.08 -11.99
N VAL A 104 9.86 -8.29 -10.73
CA VAL A 104 9.32 -9.35 -9.86
C VAL A 104 7.83 -9.14 -9.61
N HIS A 105 7.37 -7.92 -9.36
CA HIS A 105 5.94 -7.61 -9.19
C HIS A 105 5.13 -7.94 -10.44
N ILE A 106 5.61 -7.54 -11.62
CA ILE A 106 4.94 -7.83 -12.90
C ILE A 106 4.88 -9.35 -13.12
N LEU A 107 5.99 -10.06 -12.87
CA LEU A 107 6.03 -11.52 -12.98
C LEU A 107 5.03 -12.19 -12.04
N PHE A 108 4.90 -11.70 -10.80
CA PHE A 108 3.93 -12.21 -9.84
C PHE A 108 2.49 -11.99 -10.30
N ILE A 109 2.17 -10.82 -10.85
CA ILE A 109 0.84 -10.54 -11.43
C ILE A 109 0.54 -11.52 -12.58
N VAL A 110 1.50 -11.72 -13.49
CA VAL A 110 1.35 -12.67 -14.59
C VAL A 110 1.15 -14.10 -14.06
N PHE A 111 1.90 -14.51 -13.05
CA PHE A 111 1.72 -15.80 -12.41
C PHE A 111 0.31 -15.97 -11.84
N VAL A 112 -0.21 -14.98 -11.10
CA VAL A 112 -1.58 -15.00 -10.56
C VAL A 112 -2.61 -15.13 -11.68
N ILE A 113 -2.44 -14.39 -12.78
CA ILE A 113 -3.33 -14.47 -13.95
C ILE A 113 -3.32 -15.88 -14.56
N VAL A 114 -2.14 -16.45 -14.80
CA VAL A 114 -1.99 -17.79 -15.40
C VAL A 114 -2.61 -18.86 -14.51
N VAL A 115 -2.30 -18.86 -13.21
CA VAL A 115 -2.88 -19.81 -12.26
C VAL A 115 -4.39 -19.60 -12.13
N GLY A 116 -4.86 -18.36 -12.14
CA GLY A 116 -6.28 -18.03 -12.10
C GLY A 116 -7.06 -18.58 -13.30
N PHE A 117 -6.50 -18.50 -14.51
CA PHE A 117 -7.12 -19.09 -15.71
C PHE A 117 -7.04 -20.61 -15.75
N TRP A 118 -5.99 -21.21 -15.20
CA TRP A 118 -5.84 -22.67 -15.19
C TRP A 118 -6.70 -23.33 -14.10
N GLY A 119 -6.67 -22.81 -12.87
CA GLY A 119 -7.39 -23.37 -11.72
C GLY A 119 -8.79 -22.79 -11.51
N GLY A 120 -9.20 -21.80 -12.30
CA GLY A 120 -10.49 -21.12 -12.15
C GLY A 120 -11.65 -21.90 -12.75
N GLU A 121 -12.70 -22.11 -11.95
CA GLU A 121 -13.98 -22.67 -12.42
C GLU A 121 -15.03 -21.57 -12.55
N TRP A 122 -15.98 -21.72 -13.49
CA TRP A 122 -17.11 -20.80 -13.66
C TRP A 122 -17.95 -20.62 -12.39
N LYS A 123 -17.98 -21.64 -11.53
CA LYS A 123 -18.71 -21.62 -10.25
C LYS A 123 -18.14 -20.58 -9.28
N ASN A 124 -16.84 -20.31 -9.33
CA ASN A 124 -16.17 -19.34 -8.44
C ASN A 124 -16.68 -17.90 -8.62
N PHE A 125 -17.36 -17.58 -9.73
CA PHE A 125 -17.99 -16.27 -9.94
C PHE A 125 -19.31 -16.09 -9.18
N THR A 126 -19.96 -17.19 -8.80
CA THR A 126 -21.29 -17.18 -8.17
C THR A 126 -21.30 -17.82 -6.80
N GLU A 127 -20.46 -18.82 -6.58
CA GLU A 127 -20.33 -19.56 -5.34
C GLU A 127 -19.08 -19.06 -4.59
N PRO A 128 -19.23 -18.61 -3.34
CA PRO A 128 -18.11 -18.15 -2.55
C PRO A 128 -17.28 -19.35 -2.09
N SER A 129 -15.96 -19.19 -2.03
CA SER A 129 -15.08 -20.24 -1.49
C SER A 129 -15.31 -20.52 -0.01
N ASP A 130 -15.85 -19.55 0.74
CA ASP A 130 -16.30 -19.70 2.12
C ASP A 130 -17.84 -19.70 2.17
N PRO A 131 -18.49 -20.79 2.61
CA PRO A 131 -19.94 -20.89 2.71
C PRO A 131 -20.59 -19.85 3.63
N ASN A 132 -19.83 -19.24 4.53
CA ASN A 132 -20.32 -18.23 5.48
C ASN A 132 -20.43 -16.82 4.87
N HIS A 133 -19.88 -16.61 3.68
CA HIS A 133 -19.93 -15.34 2.98
C HIS A 133 -21.00 -15.36 1.88
N PRO A 134 -21.68 -14.23 1.62
CA PRO A 134 -22.67 -14.15 0.55
C PRO A 134 -21.99 -14.25 -0.82
N GLY A 135 -22.50 -15.15 -1.68
CA GLY A 135 -22.02 -15.37 -3.04
C GLY A 135 -22.66 -14.47 -4.10
N GLY A 136 -22.16 -14.56 -5.33
CA GLY A 136 -22.69 -13.85 -6.49
C GLY A 136 -21.84 -12.63 -6.91
N PHE A 137 -22.25 -11.98 -7.99
CA PHE A 137 -21.55 -10.81 -8.54
C PHE A 137 -21.74 -9.53 -7.70
N PHE A 138 -22.84 -9.42 -6.96
CA PHE A 138 -23.23 -8.20 -6.23
C PHE A 138 -23.82 -8.47 -4.83
N PRO A 139 -23.13 -9.24 -3.97
CA PRO A 139 -23.69 -9.72 -2.70
C PRO A 139 -23.95 -8.61 -1.67
N PHE A 140 -23.14 -7.55 -1.70
CA PHE A 140 -23.19 -6.46 -0.71
C PHE A 140 -23.85 -5.18 -1.23
N GLY A 141 -24.49 -5.24 -2.39
CA GLY A 141 -25.16 -4.09 -2.98
C GLY A 141 -24.21 -2.95 -3.38
N ALA A 142 -24.78 -1.78 -3.68
CA ALA A 142 -24.01 -0.60 -4.07
C ALA A 142 -23.07 -0.15 -2.92
N SER A 143 -23.54 -0.22 -1.67
CA SER A 143 -22.74 0.15 -0.50
C SER A 143 -21.46 -0.69 -0.38
N GLY A 144 -21.56 -2.00 -0.59
CA GLY A 144 -20.38 -2.88 -0.60
C GLY A 144 -19.39 -2.55 -1.71
N VAL A 145 -19.89 -2.21 -2.91
CA VAL A 145 -19.04 -1.78 -4.02
C VAL A 145 -18.31 -0.48 -3.68
N PHE A 146 -18.99 0.52 -3.12
CA PHE A 146 -18.34 1.77 -2.71
C PHE A 146 -17.30 1.55 -1.59
N ASN A 147 -17.61 0.70 -0.60
CA ASN A 147 -16.66 0.37 0.46
C ASN A 147 -15.43 -0.37 -0.08
N GLY A 148 -15.63 -1.34 -0.98
CA GLY A 148 -14.54 -2.05 -1.65
C GLY A 148 -13.67 -1.11 -2.49
N ALA A 149 -14.30 -0.25 -3.31
CA ALA A 149 -13.62 0.75 -4.12
C ALA A 149 -12.79 1.73 -3.26
N ALA A 150 -13.33 2.17 -2.13
CA ALA A 150 -12.61 3.04 -1.19
C ALA A 150 -11.39 2.36 -0.57
N MET A 151 -11.46 1.05 -0.27
CA MET A 151 -10.30 0.31 0.25
C MET A 151 -9.19 0.16 -0.80
N VAL A 152 -9.53 -0.16 -2.05
CA VAL A 152 -8.52 -0.31 -3.11
C VAL A 152 -7.94 1.02 -3.60
N TYR A 153 -8.61 2.15 -3.35
CA TYR A 153 -8.09 3.48 -3.68
C TYR A 153 -6.70 3.72 -3.09
N LEU A 154 -6.41 3.18 -1.90
CA LEU A 154 -5.09 3.28 -1.27
C LEU A 154 -3.96 2.68 -2.13
N SER A 155 -4.28 1.77 -3.06
CA SER A 155 -3.32 1.19 -4.00
C SER A 155 -2.96 2.13 -5.16
N TYR A 156 -3.70 3.23 -5.35
CA TYR A 156 -3.43 4.24 -6.38
C TYR A 156 -2.57 5.41 -5.88
N ILE A 157 -2.17 5.40 -4.61
CA ILE A 157 -1.25 6.40 -4.07
C ILE A 157 0.10 6.29 -4.82
N GLY A 158 0.63 7.43 -5.29
CA GLY A 158 1.85 7.50 -6.10
C GLY A 158 1.62 7.57 -7.61
N TYR A 159 0.38 7.77 -8.07
CA TYR A 159 0.05 8.04 -9.48
C TYR A 159 0.21 9.53 -9.88
N ASP A 160 0.33 10.42 -8.90
CA ASP A 160 0.44 11.88 -9.04
C ASP A 160 1.58 12.40 -9.95
#